data_AF-A0A6L3ZT85-F1
#
_entry.id   AF-A0A6L3ZT85-F1
#
_cell.length_a   1.000
_cell.length_b   1.000
_cell.length_c   1.000
_cell.angle_alpha   90.00
_cell.angle_beta   90.00
_cell.angle_gamma   90.00
#
_symmetry.space_group_name_H-M   'P 1'
#
loop_
_entity.id
_entity.type
_entity.pdbx_description
1 polymer ?
#
loop_
_entity_poly.entity_id
_entity_poly.type
_entity_poly.pdbx_seq_one_letter_code
_entity_poly.pdbx_strand_id
1 'polypeptide(L)'
;PYTLSEKEEHVITELSLSGVTGWNRYFTEVMSRAKYELDGQSLNQGQILKYLYSADRDQRQRAADAFTRGLHDLSHTSTYVFNMLAAHKRSLDKMRGYPSWVASRNLSNELDDADVEALVGAVTSRYDIVQRYYRLHKKLLGHDQLYDYDRYAPVMDEEWHVHWDEAREMVMESFEKFDPRVATIATKFFEGHWIDAALAPNKRSGAFSAGTVPSAHPYILMNYTGTLRDVMTLAHELGHGVHQYVSRQQGYLQASTPLTTAEMASTFCEMLVFDSVMAELDDPRVRLANRIEKISDTFATVFRQISMNRFEDAMHTACRTEGELSKDRLSELW
;
A
#
# COMPACT_ATOMS: atom_id res chain seq x y z
N PRO A 1 18.49 -7.18 -23.19
CA PRO A 1 18.09 -7.16 -24.62
C PRO A 1 17.38 -5.87 -25.06
N TYR A 2 16.77 -5.11 -24.15
CA TYR A 2 15.99 -3.89 -24.45
C TYR A 2 16.74 -2.58 -24.14
N THR A 3 18.05 -2.65 -23.88
CA THR A 3 18.90 -1.47 -23.66
C THR A 3 19.23 -0.84 -25.01
N LEU A 4 19.08 0.48 -25.12
CA LEU A 4 19.41 1.23 -26.33
C LEU A 4 20.92 1.46 -26.44
N SER A 5 21.36 2.18 -27.49
CA SER A 5 22.76 2.61 -27.56
C SER A 5 23.10 3.53 -26.38
N GLU A 6 24.37 3.55 -25.97
CA GLU A 6 24.85 4.40 -24.87
C GLU A 6 24.46 5.88 -25.06
N LYS A 7 24.53 6.39 -26.30
CA LYS A 7 24.12 7.76 -26.63
C LYS A 7 22.63 7.99 -26.40
N GLU A 8 21.78 7.05 -26.79
CA GLU A 8 20.33 7.14 -26.58
C GLU A 8 19.98 7.06 -25.09
N GLU A 9 20.59 6.15 -24.34
CA GLU A 9 20.38 6.04 -22.89
C GLU A 9 20.87 7.30 -22.14
N HIS A 10 21.99 7.90 -22.58
CA HIS A 10 22.48 9.17 -22.04
C HIS A 10 21.48 10.30 -22.30
N VAL A 11 20.94 10.43 -23.52
CA VAL A 11 19.91 11.43 -23.84
C VAL A 11 18.64 11.23 -23.02
N ILE A 12 18.17 9.98 -22.87
CA ILE A 12 17.00 9.65 -22.04
C ILE A 12 17.25 10.06 -20.59
N THR A 13 18.44 9.77 -20.05
CA THR A 13 18.82 10.09 -18.68
C THR A 13 18.88 11.60 -18.46
N GLU A 14 19.54 12.34 -19.36
CA GLU A 14 19.66 13.80 -19.30
C GLU A 14 18.30 14.50 -19.34
N LEU A 15 17.40 14.02 -20.21
CA LEU A 15 16.05 14.57 -20.34
C LEU A 15 15.08 14.08 -19.26
N SER A 16 15.44 13.08 -18.45
CA SER A 16 14.52 12.49 -17.46
C SER A 16 14.10 13.51 -16.38
N LEU A 17 15.00 14.42 -16.01
CA LEU A 17 14.77 15.45 -14.99
C LEU A 17 13.69 16.45 -15.40
N SER A 18 13.67 16.86 -16.67
CA SER A 18 12.61 17.71 -17.24
C SER A 18 11.44 16.92 -17.84
N GLY A 19 11.60 15.60 -17.99
CA GLY A 19 10.58 14.65 -18.43
C GLY A 19 9.90 13.93 -17.26
N VAL A 20 9.96 12.59 -17.26
CA VAL A 20 9.22 11.71 -16.33
C VAL A 20 9.45 12.03 -14.85
N THR A 21 10.69 12.35 -14.44
CA THR A 21 11.01 12.69 -13.05
C THR A 21 10.40 14.05 -12.68
N GLY A 22 10.46 15.02 -13.60
CA GLY A 22 9.84 16.33 -13.42
C GLY A 22 8.31 16.24 -13.28
N TRP A 23 7.65 15.45 -14.12
CA TRP A 23 6.20 15.23 -14.05
C TRP A 23 5.76 14.54 -12.76
N ASN A 24 6.48 13.50 -12.32
CA ASN A 24 6.21 12.83 -11.04
C ASN A 24 6.39 13.77 -9.83
N ARG A 25 7.44 14.62 -9.87
CA ARG A 25 7.64 15.63 -8.82
C ARG A 25 6.51 16.67 -8.84
N TYR A 26 6.12 17.15 -10.02
CA TYR A 26 5.02 18.10 -10.15
C TYR A 26 3.70 17.52 -9.62
N PHE A 27 3.37 16.27 -9.95
CA PHE A 27 2.24 15.56 -9.35
C PHE A 27 2.30 15.59 -7.82
N THR A 28 3.45 15.22 -7.26
CA THR A 28 3.68 15.17 -5.81
C THR A 28 3.49 16.56 -5.18
N GLU A 29 4.03 17.61 -5.79
CA GLU A 29 3.90 18.99 -5.32
C GLU A 29 2.44 19.49 -5.37
N VAL A 30 1.72 19.19 -6.45
CA VAL A 30 0.29 19.56 -6.59
C VAL A 30 -0.54 18.85 -5.53
N MET A 31 -0.40 17.53 -5.41
CA MET A 31 -1.19 16.73 -4.48
C MET A 31 -0.87 17.04 -3.01
N SER A 32 0.40 17.25 -2.66
CA SER A 32 0.79 17.59 -1.28
C SER A 32 0.31 18.97 -0.82
N ARG A 33 0.10 19.90 -1.76
CA ARG A 33 -0.45 21.23 -1.48
C ARG A 33 -1.98 21.26 -1.45
N ALA A 34 -2.64 20.22 -1.96
CA ALA A 34 -4.09 20.14 -2.01
C ALA A 34 -4.69 20.32 -0.61
N LYS A 35 -5.78 21.10 -0.56
CA LYS A 35 -6.56 21.37 0.64
C LYS A 35 -8.00 20.94 0.42
N TYR A 36 -8.60 20.40 1.47
CA TYR A 36 -9.95 19.88 1.44
C TYR A 36 -10.74 20.53 2.57
N GLU A 37 -11.82 21.22 2.21
CA GLU A 37 -12.63 21.99 3.16
C GLU A 37 -13.74 21.12 3.76
N LEU A 38 -13.73 20.96 5.08
CA LEU A 38 -14.74 20.23 5.84
C LEU A 38 -15.10 21.01 7.10
N ASP A 39 -16.39 21.32 7.28
CA ASP A 39 -16.93 21.99 8.48
C ASP A 39 -16.16 23.29 8.87
N GLY A 40 -15.73 24.06 7.86
CA GLY A 40 -14.99 25.31 8.04
C GLY A 40 -13.48 25.15 8.32
N GLN A 41 -12.97 23.92 8.25
CA GLN A 41 -11.55 23.60 8.41
C GLN A 41 -10.90 23.22 7.07
N SER A 42 -9.69 23.74 6.85
CA SER A 42 -8.86 23.41 5.69
C SER A 42 -7.90 22.27 6.04
N LEU A 43 -8.19 21.08 5.52
CA LEU A 43 -7.50 19.84 5.86
C LEU A 43 -6.54 19.40 4.75
N ASN A 44 -5.46 18.72 5.10
CA ASN A 44 -4.64 17.98 4.13
C ASN A 44 -5.24 16.58 3.85
N GLN A 45 -4.69 15.87 2.85
CA GLN A 45 -5.18 14.55 2.44
C GLN A 45 -5.22 13.53 3.59
N GLY A 46 -4.16 13.45 4.41
CA GLY A 46 -4.13 12.50 5.53
C GLY A 46 -5.18 12.82 6.60
N GLN A 47 -5.40 14.10 6.88
CA GLN A 47 -6.40 14.56 7.85
C GLN A 47 -7.82 14.26 7.39
N ILE A 48 -8.17 14.54 6.12
CA ILE A 48 -9.52 14.30 5.62
C ILE A 48 -9.82 12.80 5.48
N LEU A 49 -8.86 12.00 5.00
CA LEU A 49 -9.06 10.55 4.82
C LEU A 49 -9.23 9.81 6.15
N LYS A 50 -8.72 10.35 7.26
CA LYS A 50 -8.98 9.79 8.60
C LYS A 50 -10.47 9.70 8.90
N TYR A 51 -11.27 10.66 8.45
CA TYR A 51 -12.71 10.67 8.71
C TYR A 51 -13.46 9.54 8.02
N LEU A 52 -12.89 8.90 6.98
CA LEU A 52 -13.49 7.72 6.33
C LEU A 52 -13.52 6.48 7.23
N TYR A 53 -12.77 6.51 8.34
CA TYR A 53 -12.74 5.46 9.37
C TYR A 53 -13.62 5.81 10.58
N SER A 54 -14.34 6.93 10.55
CA SER A 54 -15.22 7.32 11.66
C SER A 54 -16.40 6.36 11.79
N ALA A 55 -16.85 6.08 13.01
CA ALA A 55 -18.11 5.38 13.25
C ALA A 55 -19.33 6.23 12.80
N ASP A 56 -19.20 7.55 12.81
CA ASP A 56 -20.24 8.48 12.34
C ASP A 56 -20.31 8.47 10.80
N ARG A 57 -21.41 7.91 10.28
CA ARG A 57 -21.66 7.80 8.84
C ARG A 57 -21.82 9.15 8.15
N ASP A 58 -22.44 10.12 8.81
CA ASP A 58 -22.64 11.45 8.24
C ASP A 58 -21.29 12.16 8.08
N GLN A 59 -20.41 12.02 9.09
CA GLN A 59 -19.04 12.50 9.01
C GLN A 59 -18.25 11.83 7.87
N ARG A 60 -18.38 10.50 7.68
CA ARG A 60 -17.75 9.80 6.55
C ARG A 60 -18.23 10.35 5.21
N GLN A 61 -19.53 10.54 5.05
CA GLN A 61 -20.12 11.06 3.81
C GLN A 61 -19.63 12.49 3.52
N ARG A 62 -19.73 13.41 4.49
CA ARG A 62 -19.26 14.79 4.30
C ARG A 62 -17.77 14.85 3.95
N ALA A 63 -16.95 14.02 4.58
CA ALA A 63 -15.52 13.92 4.29
C ALA A 63 -15.25 13.36 2.89
N ALA A 64 -15.95 12.31 2.48
CA ALA A 64 -15.82 11.73 1.13
C ALA A 64 -16.23 12.74 0.04
N ASP A 65 -17.31 13.48 0.25
CA ASP A 65 -17.78 14.51 -0.66
C ASP A 65 -16.79 15.69 -0.74
N ALA A 66 -16.26 16.13 0.40
CA ALA A 66 -15.23 17.18 0.46
C ALA A 66 -13.93 16.76 -0.23
N PHE A 67 -13.50 15.51 -0.02
CA PHE A 67 -12.33 14.95 -0.69
C PHE A 67 -12.56 14.88 -2.22
N THR A 68 -13.71 14.37 -2.64
CA THR A 68 -14.09 14.27 -4.05
C THR A 68 -14.14 15.63 -4.73
N ARG A 69 -14.71 16.65 -4.09
CA ARG A 69 -14.71 18.02 -4.62
C ARG A 69 -13.29 18.56 -4.82
N GLY A 70 -12.42 18.42 -3.83
CA GLY A 70 -11.03 18.87 -3.95
C GLY A 70 -10.27 18.15 -5.08
N LEU A 71 -10.50 16.84 -5.26
CA LEU A 71 -9.93 16.10 -6.39
C LEU A 71 -10.53 16.52 -7.73
N HIS A 72 -11.82 16.84 -7.78
CA HIS A 72 -12.48 17.33 -8.98
C HIS A 72 -11.86 18.64 -9.47
N ASP A 73 -11.55 19.56 -8.57
CA ASP A 73 -10.87 20.83 -8.91
C ASP A 73 -9.45 20.61 -9.47
N LEU A 74 -8.80 19.52 -9.05
CA LEU A 74 -7.48 19.11 -9.56
C LEU A 74 -7.55 18.20 -10.79
N SER A 75 -8.75 17.76 -11.19
CA SER A 75 -8.91 16.69 -12.17
C SER A 75 -8.30 17.01 -13.53
N HIS A 76 -8.37 18.26 -14.00
CA HIS A 76 -7.73 18.68 -15.25
C HIS A 76 -6.21 18.53 -15.18
N THR A 77 -5.59 19.08 -14.13
CA THR A 77 -4.14 19.00 -13.90
C THR A 77 -3.70 17.55 -13.77
N SER A 78 -4.37 16.76 -12.93
CA SER A 78 -4.02 15.35 -12.74
C SER A 78 -4.20 14.52 -14.01
N THR A 79 -5.26 14.76 -14.79
CA THR A 79 -5.46 14.11 -16.10
C THR A 79 -4.32 14.42 -17.06
N TYR A 80 -3.89 15.69 -17.14
CA TYR A 80 -2.81 16.09 -18.02
C TYR A 80 -1.48 15.45 -17.62
N VAL A 81 -1.13 15.50 -16.34
CA VAL A 81 0.07 14.84 -15.79
C VAL A 81 0.05 13.36 -16.11
N PHE A 82 -1.07 12.69 -15.87
CA PHE A 82 -1.25 11.27 -16.11
C PHE A 82 -1.02 10.91 -17.59
N ASN A 83 -1.58 11.71 -18.52
CA ASN A 83 -1.37 11.55 -19.96
C ASN A 83 0.09 11.74 -20.37
N MET A 84 0.80 12.72 -19.79
CA MET A 84 2.23 12.93 -20.09
C MET A 84 3.09 11.74 -19.65
N LEU A 85 2.80 11.16 -18.48
CA LEU A 85 3.47 9.96 -17.99
C LEU A 85 3.16 8.74 -18.86
N ALA A 86 1.88 8.54 -19.24
CA ALA A 86 1.48 7.45 -20.12
C ALA A 86 2.12 7.56 -21.51
N ALA A 87 2.15 8.76 -22.10
CA ALA A 87 2.79 9.04 -23.37
C ALA A 87 4.31 8.81 -23.32
N HIS A 88 4.97 9.22 -22.23
CA HIS A 88 6.38 8.92 -21.99
C HIS A 88 6.63 7.41 -21.93
N LYS A 89 5.87 6.68 -21.10
CA LYS A 89 6.00 5.22 -20.97
C LYS A 89 5.82 4.51 -22.31
N ARG A 90 4.78 4.86 -23.06
CA ARG A 90 4.52 4.33 -24.41
C ARG A 90 5.69 4.58 -25.35
N SER A 91 6.24 5.78 -25.35
CA SER A 91 7.35 6.16 -26.24
C SER A 91 8.61 5.38 -25.89
N LEU A 92 8.93 5.27 -24.60
CA LEU A 92 10.08 4.52 -24.11
C LEU A 92 9.95 3.03 -24.41
N ASP A 93 8.76 2.46 -24.21
CA ASP A 93 8.49 1.06 -24.54
C ASP A 93 8.69 0.78 -26.03
N LYS A 94 8.19 1.67 -26.89
CA LYS A 94 8.35 1.57 -28.34
C LYS A 94 9.82 1.65 -28.75
N MET A 95 10.58 2.60 -28.21
CA MET A 95 12.01 2.75 -28.51
C MET A 95 12.77 1.51 -28.08
N ARG A 96 12.51 1.01 -26.87
CA ARG A 96 13.17 -0.16 -26.31
C ARG A 96 12.70 -1.47 -26.93
N GLY A 97 11.56 -1.50 -27.63
CA GLY A 97 11.03 -2.69 -28.29
C GLY A 97 10.18 -3.59 -27.38
N TYR A 98 9.62 -3.07 -26.29
CA TYR A 98 8.75 -3.85 -25.41
C TYR A 98 7.38 -4.12 -26.06
N PRO A 99 6.92 -5.39 -26.10
CA PRO A 99 5.69 -5.76 -26.82
C PRO A 99 4.42 -5.23 -26.15
N SER A 100 4.41 -5.17 -24.82
CA SER A 100 3.28 -4.71 -24.00
C SER A 100 3.73 -3.63 -23.03
N TRP A 101 2.78 -2.98 -22.35
CA TRP A 101 3.08 -1.98 -21.32
C TRP A 101 3.68 -2.61 -20.06
N VAL A 102 3.30 -3.86 -19.77
CA VAL A 102 3.70 -4.60 -18.57
C VAL A 102 5.03 -5.35 -18.75
N ALA A 103 5.43 -5.67 -19.98
CA ALA A 103 6.61 -6.48 -20.29
C ALA A 103 7.90 -6.00 -19.60
N SER A 104 8.13 -4.68 -19.53
CA SER A 104 9.32 -4.15 -18.85
C SER A 104 9.31 -4.42 -17.35
N ARG A 105 8.12 -4.40 -16.72
CA ARG A 105 7.95 -4.67 -15.29
C ARG A 105 8.08 -6.17 -15.02
N ASN A 106 7.46 -7.01 -15.83
CA ASN A 106 7.55 -8.47 -15.70
C ASN A 106 9.00 -8.95 -15.85
N LEU A 107 9.72 -8.44 -16.85
CA LEU A 107 11.15 -8.72 -17.01
C LEU A 107 11.97 -8.29 -15.78
N SER A 108 11.71 -7.09 -15.23
CA SER A 108 12.43 -6.62 -14.03
C SER A 108 12.12 -7.44 -12.77
N ASN A 109 10.98 -8.14 -12.77
CA ASN A 109 10.54 -9.01 -11.69
C ASN A 109 10.88 -10.48 -11.94
N GLU A 110 11.53 -10.80 -13.07
CA GLU A 110 11.83 -12.17 -13.51
C GLU A 110 10.57 -13.05 -13.61
N LEU A 111 9.48 -12.47 -14.12
CA LEU A 111 8.20 -13.16 -14.31
C LEU A 111 7.84 -13.24 -15.79
N ASP A 112 7.15 -14.31 -16.16
CA ASP A 112 6.49 -14.42 -17.46
C ASP A 112 5.14 -13.68 -17.44
N ASP A 113 4.71 -13.15 -18.59
CA ASP A 113 3.40 -12.50 -18.72
C ASP A 113 2.25 -13.43 -18.29
N ALA A 114 2.38 -14.73 -18.58
CA ALA A 114 1.41 -15.76 -18.20
C ALA A 114 1.24 -15.92 -16.68
N ASP A 115 2.29 -15.68 -15.88
CA ASP A 115 2.21 -15.76 -14.42
C ASP A 115 1.35 -14.62 -13.85
N VAL A 116 1.53 -13.42 -14.41
CA VAL A 116 0.75 -12.23 -14.03
C VAL A 116 -0.70 -12.38 -14.47
N GLU A 117 -0.94 -12.86 -15.69
CA GLU A 117 -2.28 -13.17 -16.19
C GLU A 117 -2.98 -14.22 -15.32
N ALA A 118 -2.26 -15.26 -14.90
CA ALA A 118 -2.79 -16.28 -14.00
C ALA A 118 -3.21 -15.69 -12.64
N LEU A 119 -2.40 -14.78 -12.06
CA LEU A 119 -2.75 -14.07 -10.84
C LEU A 119 -4.01 -13.21 -11.02
N VAL A 120 -4.06 -12.40 -12.08
CA VAL A 120 -5.23 -11.56 -12.40
C VAL A 120 -6.49 -12.42 -12.57
N GLY A 121 -6.39 -13.51 -13.33
CA GLY A 121 -7.47 -14.48 -13.54
C GLY A 121 -7.94 -15.13 -12.24
N ALA A 122 -7.02 -15.59 -11.40
CA ALA A 122 -7.33 -16.22 -10.12
C ALA A 122 -8.11 -15.26 -9.20
N VAL A 123 -7.64 -14.01 -9.06
CA VAL A 123 -8.28 -13.02 -8.18
C VAL A 123 -9.63 -12.56 -8.73
N THR A 124 -9.71 -12.26 -10.03
CA THR A 124 -10.96 -11.80 -10.67
C THR A 124 -12.05 -12.88 -10.67
N SER A 125 -11.68 -14.16 -10.82
CA SER A 125 -12.63 -15.28 -10.72
C SER A 125 -13.31 -15.38 -9.36
N ARG A 126 -12.75 -14.73 -8.32
CA ARG A 126 -13.21 -14.81 -6.93
C ARG A 126 -13.76 -13.50 -6.36
N TYR A 127 -14.19 -12.57 -7.22
CA TYR A 127 -14.88 -11.34 -6.78
C TYR A 127 -16.18 -11.63 -6.02
N ASP A 128 -16.73 -12.85 -6.11
CA ASP A 128 -17.82 -13.33 -5.25
C ASP A 128 -17.51 -13.22 -3.75
N ILE A 129 -16.25 -13.43 -3.35
CA ILE A 129 -15.81 -13.32 -1.96
C ILE A 129 -15.97 -11.88 -1.45
N VAL A 130 -15.49 -10.91 -2.23
CA VAL A 130 -15.58 -9.47 -1.89
C VAL A 130 -17.04 -9.03 -1.82
N GLN A 131 -17.88 -9.46 -2.77
CA GLN A 131 -19.32 -9.19 -2.75
C GLN A 131 -20.01 -9.80 -1.53
N ARG A 132 -19.62 -11.02 -1.12
CA ARG A 132 -20.14 -11.67 0.09
C ARG A 132 -19.75 -10.87 1.33
N TYR A 133 -18.52 -10.40 1.40
CA TYR A 133 -18.07 -9.56 2.50
C TYR A 133 -18.82 -8.23 2.57
N TYR A 134 -18.93 -7.47 1.49
CA TYR A 134 -19.63 -6.18 1.56
C TYR A 134 -21.12 -6.37 1.91
N ARG A 135 -21.74 -7.49 1.52
CA ARG A 135 -23.09 -7.86 1.99
C ARG A 135 -23.13 -8.16 3.50
N LEU A 136 -22.10 -8.81 4.04
CA LEU A 136 -21.97 -9.05 5.49
C LEU A 136 -21.71 -7.73 6.23
N HIS A 137 -20.73 -6.95 5.79
CA HIS A 137 -20.34 -5.68 6.40
C HIS A 137 -21.55 -4.72 6.44
N LYS A 138 -22.29 -4.60 5.34
CA LYS A 138 -23.55 -3.85 5.30
C LYS A 138 -24.54 -4.27 6.40
N LYS A 139 -24.72 -5.58 6.62
CA LYS A 139 -25.60 -6.11 7.66
C LYS A 139 -25.07 -5.80 9.07
N LEU A 140 -23.77 -5.91 9.28
CA LEU A 140 -23.14 -5.61 10.57
C LEU A 140 -23.28 -4.13 10.95
N LEU A 141 -23.20 -3.23 9.97
CA LEU A 141 -23.43 -1.79 10.16
C LEU A 141 -24.93 -1.41 10.27
N GLY A 142 -25.84 -2.37 10.05
CA GLY A 142 -27.28 -2.10 10.02
C GLY A 142 -27.70 -1.14 8.89
N HIS A 143 -27.01 -1.15 7.75
CA HIS A 143 -27.30 -0.27 6.63
C HIS A 143 -28.19 -0.94 5.57
N ASP A 144 -29.11 -0.20 4.97
CA ASP A 144 -29.91 -0.69 3.84
C ASP A 144 -29.07 -0.78 2.55
N GLN A 145 -28.21 0.21 2.36
CA GLN A 145 -27.29 0.34 1.24
C GLN A 145 -25.90 0.71 1.74
N LEU A 146 -24.87 0.13 1.13
CA LEU A 146 -23.46 0.42 1.41
C LEU A 146 -22.92 1.33 0.30
N TYR A 147 -22.32 2.45 0.66
CA TYR A 147 -21.64 3.34 -0.27
C TYR A 147 -20.12 3.18 -0.18
N ASP A 148 -19.38 3.82 -1.07
CA ASP A 148 -17.92 3.77 -1.08
C ASP A 148 -17.29 4.29 0.21
N TYR A 149 -17.88 5.32 0.81
CA TYR A 149 -17.45 5.91 2.08
C TYR A 149 -17.81 5.06 3.30
N ASP A 150 -18.55 3.96 3.13
CA ASP A 150 -18.81 2.99 4.21
C ASP A 150 -17.81 1.82 4.22
N ARG A 151 -16.89 1.74 3.25
CA ARG A 151 -15.96 0.60 3.09
C ARG A 151 -15.06 0.36 4.31
N TYR A 152 -14.69 1.43 5.00
CA TYR A 152 -13.78 1.41 6.16
C TYR A 152 -14.50 1.73 7.47
N ALA A 153 -15.83 1.76 7.46
CA ALA A 153 -16.60 1.99 8.67
C ALA A 153 -16.28 0.90 9.70
N PRO A 154 -15.98 1.27 10.95
CA PRO A 154 -15.77 0.28 11.99
C PRO A 154 -17.11 -0.37 12.35
N VAL A 155 -17.09 -1.68 12.58
CA VAL A 155 -18.28 -2.42 13.07
C VAL A 155 -18.46 -2.28 14.58
N MET A 156 -17.46 -1.74 15.27
CA MET A 156 -17.40 -1.49 16.71
C MET A 156 -16.38 -0.38 16.96
N ASP A 157 -16.68 0.51 17.91
CA ASP A 157 -15.68 1.44 18.42
C ASP A 157 -14.65 0.67 19.23
N GLU A 158 -13.38 0.69 18.79
CA GLU A 158 -12.29 0.10 19.54
C GLU A 158 -11.72 1.12 20.54
N GLU A 159 -11.87 0.85 21.84
CA GLU A 159 -11.21 1.59 22.93
C GLU A 159 -9.88 0.95 23.35
N TRP A 160 -9.38 -0.02 22.58
CA TRP A 160 -8.17 -0.76 22.95
C TRP A 160 -6.91 0.07 22.75
N HIS A 161 -6.17 0.22 23.84
CA HIS A 161 -4.86 0.86 23.87
C HIS A 161 -3.82 -0.14 24.36
N VAL A 162 -2.93 -0.57 23.47
CA VAL A 162 -1.82 -1.48 23.75
C VAL A 162 -0.57 -0.63 23.96
N HIS A 163 0.05 -0.70 25.14
CA HIS A 163 1.30 0.01 25.39
C HIS A 163 2.46 -0.61 24.59
N TRP A 164 3.49 0.19 24.32
CA TRP A 164 4.62 -0.25 23.49
C TRP A 164 5.31 -1.52 24.01
N ASP A 165 5.49 -1.64 25.33
CA ASP A 165 6.12 -2.80 25.94
C ASP A 165 5.24 -4.06 25.82
N GLU A 166 3.92 -3.91 25.93
CA GLU A 166 2.94 -5.00 25.71
C GLU A 166 2.95 -5.43 24.24
N ALA A 167 2.98 -4.48 23.30
CA ALA A 167 3.07 -4.78 21.87
C ALA A 167 4.37 -5.52 21.53
N ARG A 168 5.49 -5.10 22.12
CA ARG A 168 6.77 -5.82 22.00
C ARG A 168 6.61 -7.25 22.50
N GLU A 169 6.06 -7.46 23.70
CA GLU A 169 5.87 -8.80 24.27
C GLU A 169 5.01 -9.69 23.35
N MET A 170 3.83 -9.22 22.93
CA MET A 170 2.94 -9.94 22.02
C MET A 170 3.64 -10.38 20.73
N VAL A 171 4.40 -9.48 20.09
CA VAL A 171 5.12 -9.78 18.85
C VAL A 171 6.25 -10.79 19.10
N MET A 172 7.04 -10.57 20.16
CA MET A 172 8.19 -11.42 20.48
C MET A 172 7.76 -12.84 20.87
N GLU A 173 6.70 -12.99 21.66
CA GLU A 173 6.14 -14.30 21.99
C GLU A 173 5.63 -15.04 20.75
N SER A 174 4.94 -14.34 19.86
CA SER A 174 4.45 -14.93 18.61
C SER A 174 5.59 -15.42 17.72
N PHE A 175 6.68 -14.65 17.66
CA PHE A 175 7.87 -15.03 16.90
C PHE A 175 8.63 -16.19 17.54
N GLU A 176 8.75 -16.22 18.87
CA GLU A 176 9.40 -17.31 19.62
C GLU A 176 8.63 -18.62 19.46
N LYS A 177 7.29 -18.58 19.54
CA LYS A 177 6.40 -19.73 19.32
C LYS A 177 6.55 -20.31 17.90
N PHE A 178 6.84 -19.47 16.91
CA PHE A 178 7.08 -19.91 15.53
C PHE A 178 8.49 -20.49 15.33
N ASP A 179 9.54 -19.70 15.61
CA ASP A 179 10.94 -20.13 15.54
C ASP A 179 11.81 -19.21 16.41
N PRO A 180 12.51 -19.74 17.44
CA PRO A 180 13.36 -18.96 18.33
C PRO A 180 14.44 -18.12 17.63
N ARG A 181 14.85 -18.49 16.42
CA ARG A 181 15.83 -17.71 15.63
C ARG A 181 15.23 -16.40 15.12
N VAL A 182 13.94 -16.38 14.78
CA VAL A 182 13.24 -15.18 14.34
C VAL A 182 13.13 -14.20 15.50
N ALA A 183 12.70 -14.67 16.67
CA ALA A 183 12.70 -13.87 17.89
C ALA A 183 14.11 -13.37 18.25
N THR A 184 15.13 -14.23 18.21
CA THR A 184 16.52 -13.81 18.48
C THR A 184 16.99 -12.66 17.58
N ILE A 185 16.59 -12.63 16.30
CA ILE A 185 16.90 -11.53 15.39
C ILE A 185 16.06 -10.30 15.72
N ALA A 186 14.74 -10.46 15.90
CA ALA A 186 13.83 -9.36 16.22
C ALA A 186 14.21 -8.65 17.53
N THR A 187 14.68 -9.38 18.55
CA THR A 187 15.19 -8.82 19.81
C THR A 187 16.28 -7.77 19.58
N LYS A 188 17.15 -7.97 18.57
CA LYS A 188 18.22 -7.01 18.24
C LYS A 188 17.68 -5.65 17.81
N PHE A 189 16.49 -5.59 17.20
CA PHE A 189 15.87 -4.33 16.79
C PHE A 189 15.47 -3.50 18.01
N PHE A 190 14.95 -4.16 19.05
CA PHE A 190 14.58 -3.48 20.30
C PHE A 190 15.81 -3.10 21.12
N GLU A 191 16.74 -4.04 21.37
CA GLU A 191 17.95 -3.79 22.16
C GLU A 191 18.90 -2.79 21.49
N GLY A 192 18.99 -2.85 20.16
CA GLY A 192 19.83 -1.98 19.34
C GLY A 192 19.21 -0.62 19.05
N HIS A 193 17.95 -0.36 19.46
CA HIS A 193 17.20 0.86 19.15
C HIS A 193 17.09 1.11 17.64
N TRP A 194 16.80 0.06 16.86
CA TRP A 194 16.67 0.13 15.40
C TRP A 194 15.24 0.47 14.94
N ILE A 195 14.34 0.72 15.90
CA ILE A 195 12.94 1.06 15.66
C ILE A 195 12.68 2.48 16.15
N ASP A 196 12.30 3.36 15.23
CA ASP A 196 11.77 4.69 15.55
C ASP A 196 10.23 4.65 15.53
N ALA A 197 9.62 4.38 16.69
CA ALA A 197 8.18 4.18 16.82
C ALA A 197 7.40 5.40 17.35
N ALA A 198 8.04 6.25 18.17
CA ALA A 198 7.36 7.34 18.86
C ALA A 198 6.82 8.39 17.88
N LEU A 199 5.69 9.00 18.21
CA LEU A 199 5.16 10.14 17.45
C LEU A 199 6.05 11.37 17.65
N ALA A 200 6.35 12.08 16.57
CA ALA A 200 7.08 13.33 16.63
C ALA A 200 6.52 14.36 15.64
N PRO A 201 6.58 15.67 15.97
CA PRO A 201 6.19 16.72 15.03
C PRO A 201 6.96 16.61 13.71
N ASN A 202 6.24 16.67 12.59
CA ASN A 202 6.80 16.57 11.24
C ASN A 202 7.50 15.24 10.90
N LYS A 203 7.30 14.18 11.70
CA LYS A 203 7.75 12.83 11.36
C LYS A 203 6.99 12.34 10.12
N ARG A 204 7.70 11.62 9.24
CA ARG A 204 7.11 11.00 8.05
C ARG A 204 5.97 10.07 8.48
N SER A 205 4.82 10.19 7.81
CA SER A 205 3.65 9.35 8.06
C SER A 205 3.85 7.91 7.58
N GLY A 206 3.08 6.98 8.15
CA GLY A 206 3.10 5.56 7.80
C GLY A 206 4.15 4.77 8.57
N ALA A 207 4.50 3.61 8.03
CA ALA A 207 5.56 2.74 8.53
C ALA A 207 6.38 2.20 7.35
N PHE A 208 7.64 1.86 7.59
CA PHE A 208 8.48 1.12 6.64
C PHE A 208 9.71 0.50 7.33
N SER A 209 10.27 -0.50 6.68
CA SER A 209 11.54 -1.14 7.01
C SER A 209 12.57 -0.90 5.91
N ALA A 210 13.68 -0.28 6.27
CA ALA A 210 14.75 0.08 5.34
C ALA A 210 15.99 -0.78 5.56
N GLY A 211 16.28 -1.63 4.57
CA GLY A 211 17.59 -2.25 4.41
C GLY A 211 18.66 -1.20 4.10
N THR A 212 19.90 -1.47 4.53
CA THR A 212 21.05 -0.60 4.29
C THR A 212 22.11 -1.33 3.45
N VAL A 213 23.33 -1.45 3.96
CA VAL A 213 24.39 -2.27 3.35
C VAL A 213 24.58 -3.54 4.16
N PRO A 214 25.10 -4.64 3.59
CA PRO A 214 25.23 -5.91 4.31
C PRO A 214 26.04 -5.86 5.61
N SER A 215 26.93 -4.88 5.79
CA SER A 215 27.68 -4.70 7.04
C SER A 215 26.88 -3.98 8.15
N ALA A 216 25.78 -3.32 7.80
CA ALA A 216 24.93 -2.58 8.74
C ALA A 216 23.59 -3.30 8.96
N HIS A 217 22.91 -2.94 10.04
CA HIS A 217 21.58 -3.44 10.33
C HIS A 217 20.52 -2.62 9.58
N PRO A 218 19.33 -3.21 9.32
CA PRO A 218 18.17 -2.46 8.85
C PRO A 218 17.58 -1.58 9.96
N TYR A 219 16.70 -0.67 9.57
CA TYR A 219 15.97 0.23 10.46
C TYR A 219 14.47 0.20 10.17
N ILE A 220 13.66 0.37 11.20
CA ILE A 220 12.21 0.46 11.10
C ILE A 220 11.78 1.87 11.53
N LEU A 221 10.90 2.49 10.75
CA LEU A 221 10.17 3.67 11.15
C LEU A 221 8.69 3.31 11.21
N MET A 222 8.02 3.69 12.30
CA MET A 222 6.56 3.63 12.40
C MET A 222 6.03 4.76 13.27
N ASN A 223 4.71 4.94 13.28
CA ASN A 223 4.03 5.93 14.10
C ASN A 223 3.06 5.20 15.03
N TYR A 224 3.54 4.77 16.19
CA TYR A 224 2.78 3.95 17.12
C TYR A 224 1.80 4.79 17.95
N THR A 225 0.50 4.52 17.82
CA THR A 225 -0.59 5.21 18.53
C THR A 225 -1.27 4.35 19.60
N GLY A 226 -0.88 3.07 19.70
CA GLY A 226 -1.40 2.11 20.67
C GLY A 226 -2.61 1.33 20.20
N THR A 227 -2.95 1.36 18.91
CA THR A 227 -4.05 0.54 18.38
C THR A 227 -3.57 -0.90 18.12
N LEU A 228 -4.50 -1.86 18.05
CA LEU A 228 -4.12 -3.23 17.69
C LEU A 228 -3.57 -3.31 16.26
N ARG A 229 -4.03 -2.43 15.37
CA ARG A 229 -3.46 -2.22 14.03
C ARG A 229 -1.98 -1.81 14.08
N ASP A 230 -1.57 -1.00 15.06
CA ASP A 230 -0.17 -0.63 15.22
C ASP A 230 0.68 -1.83 15.64
N VAL A 231 0.15 -2.76 16.44
CA VAL A 231 0.83 -4.02 16.79
C VAL A 231 1.04 -4.88 15.54
N MET A 232 0.02 -4.98 14.67
CA MET A 232 0.13 -5.68 13.38
C MET A 232 1.16 -5.00 12.47
N THR A 233 1.20 -3.67 12.45
CA THR A 233 2.18 -2.89 11.69
C THR A 233 3.59 -3.13 12.21
N LEU A 234 3.80 -3.17 13.53
CA LEU A 234 5.09 -3.51 14.13
C LEU A 234 5.55 -4.92 13.70
N ALA A 235 4.65 -5.90 13.74
CA ALA A 235 4.94 -7.26 13.29
C ALA A 235 5.29 -7.32 11.80
N HIS A 236 4.57 -6.57 10.97
CA HIS A 236 4.78 -6.44 9.53
C HIS A 236 6.20 -5.91 9.24
N GLU A 237 6.56 -4.77 9.82
CA GLU A 237 7.87 -4.15 9.60
C GLU A 237 9.02 -4.96 10.18
N LEU A 238 8.82 -5.64 11.31
CA LEU A 238 9.79 -6.59 11.84
C LEU A 238 9.95 -7.81 10.94
N GLY A 239 8.90 -8.28 10.27
CA GLY A 239 9.01 -9.32 9.25
C GLY A 239 9.94 -8.91 8.10
N HIS A 240 9.79 -7.68 7.58
CA HIS A 240 10.76 -7.12 6.65
C HIS A 240 12.16 -7.01 7.26
N GLY A 241 12.27 -6.50 8.49
CA GLY A 241 13.55 -6.32 9.17
C GLY A 241 14.31 -7.64 9.36
N VAL A 242 13.63 -8.70 9.80
CA VAL A 242 14.19 -10.04 9.94
C VAL A 242 14.66 -10.56 8.59
N HIS A 243 13.83 -10.47 7.55
CA HIS A 243 14.18 -10.89 6.20
C HIS A 243 15.42 -10.15 5.68
N GLN A 244 15.43 -8.82 5.80
CA GLN A 244 16.59 -8.00 5.44
C GLN A 244 17.83 -8.40 6.22
N TYR A 245 17.71 -8.65 7.53
CA TYR A 245 18.84 -9.04 8.38
C TYR A 245 19.46 -10.37 7.96
N VAL A 246 18.66 -11.38 7.64
CA VAL A 246 19.19 -12.69 7.19
C VAL A 246 19.78 -12.62 5.79
N SER A 247 19.19 -11.83 4.89
CA SER A 247 19.65 -11.69 3.50
C SER A 247 21.03 -11.04 3.37
N ARG A 248 21.51 -10.34 4.42
CA ARG A 248 22.87 -9.74 4.45
C ARG A 248 23.99 -10.75 4.14
N GLN A 249 23.79 -12.03 4.45
CA GLN A 249 24.78 -13.08 4.20
C GLN A 249 25.02 -13.34 2.71
N GLN A 250 24.08 -12.98 1.83
CA GLN A 250 24.22 -13.15 0.38
C GLN A 250 25.19 -12.12 -0.24
N GLY A 251 25.59 -11.10 0.52
CA GLY A 251 26.49 -10.05 0.07
C GLY A 251 25.78 -8.93 -0.71
N TYR A 252 26.55 -7.90 -1.09
CA TYR A 252 25.98 -6.63 -1.57
C TYR A 252 25.11 -6.76 -2.83
N LEU A 253 25.46 -7.67 -3.72
CA LEU A 253 24.78 -7.83 -5.01
C LEU A 253 23.54 -8.73 -4.94
N GLN A 254 23.37 -9.51 -3.87
CA GLN A 254 22.36 -10.57 -3.77
C GLN A 254 21.47 -10.44 -2.52
N ALA A 255 21.71 -9.44 -1.66
CA ALA A 255 20.93 -9.22 -0.44
C ALA A 255 19.59 -8.49 -0.68
N SER A 256 19.40 -7.88 -1.87
CA SER A 256 18.17 -7.14 -2.18
C SER A 256 17.01 -8.11 -2.42
N THR A 257 15.86 -7.85 -1.78
CA THR A 257 14.65 -8.65 -1.96
C THR A 257 13.89 -8.18 -3.21
N PRO A 258 13.55 -9.06 -4.16
CA PRO A 258 12.70 -8.73 -5.30
C PRO A 258 11.29 -8.31 -4.85
N LEU A 259 10.63 -7.44 -5.63
CA LEU A 259 9.27 -6.97 -5.34
C LEU A 259 8.24 -8.10 -5.24
N THR A 260 8.46 -9.19 -5.98
CA THR A 260 7.57 -10.36 -6.03
C THR A 260 7.55 -11.16 -4.72
N THR A 261 8.56 -11.00 -3.87
CA THR A 261 8.70 -11.73 -2.59
C THR A 261 8.84 -10.79 -1.38
N ALA A 262 8.91 -9.48 -1.59
CA ALA A 262 9.14 -8.48 -0.56
C ALA A 262 8.12 -8.57 0.60
N GLU A 263 6.84 -8.79 0.27
CA GLU A 263 5.74 -8.83 1.24
C GLU A 263 5.52 -10.19 1.91
N MET A 264 6.28 -11.22 1.52
CA MET A 264 6.06 -12.58 2.03
C MET A 264 6.36 -12.67 3.52
N ALA A 265 7.51 -12.15 3.95
CA ALA A 265 7.94 -12.21 5.34
C ALA A 265 7.10 -11.30 6.24
N SER A 266 6.82 -10.08 5.80
CA SER A 266 6.02 -9.11 6.55
C SER A 266 4.59 -9.60 6.78
N THR A 267 3.90 -10.03 5.71
CA THR A 267 2.54 -10.56 5.79
C THR A 267 2.48 -11.84 6.64
N PHE A 268 3.48 -12.73 6.53
CA PHE A 268 3.55 -13.93 7.34
C PHE A 268 3.69 -13.61 8.84
N CYS A 269 4.64 -12.76 9.21
CA CYS A 269 4.87 -12.32 10.58
C CYS A 269 3.64 -11.59 11.17
N GLU A 270 2.99 -10.74 10.38
CA GLU A 270 1.74 -10.09 10.76
C GLU A 270 0.65 -11.13 11.07
N MET A 271 0.56 -12.20 10.29
CA MET A 271 -0.44 -13.24 10.51
C MET A 271 -0.17 -14.13 11.72
N LEU A 272 1.10 -14.40 12.04
CA LEU A 272 1.47 -15.08 13.27
C LEU A 272 0.98 -14.31 14.51
N VAL A 273 1.23 -12.99 14.53
CA VAL A 273 0.83 -12.13 15.65
C VAL A 273 -0.69 -11.99 15.70
N PHE A 274 -1.34 -11.80 14.56
CA PHE A 274 -2.80 -11.75 14.48
C PHE A 274 -3.44 -13.02 15.05
N ASP A 275 -2.97 -14.21 14.67
CA ASP A 275 -3.52 -15.47 15.17
C ASP A 275 -3.30 -15.64 16.67
N SER A 276 -2.12 -15.26 17.20
CA SER A 276 -1.84 -15.29 18.64
C SER A 276 -2.76 -14.36 19.42
N VAL A 277 -2.85 -13.08 19.01
CA VAL A 277 -3.74 -12.10 19.65
C VAL A 277 -5.19 -12.59 19.61
N MET A 278 -5.66 -13.05 18.45
CA MET A 278 -7.04 -13.52 18.25
C MET A 278 -7.42 -14.76 19.09
N ALA A 279 -6.42 -15.51 19.57
CA ALA A 279 -6.60 -16.64 20.48
C ALA A 279 -6.73 -16.20 21.95
N GLU A 280 -6.16 -15.06 22.31
CA GLU A 280 -6.19 -14.47 23.66
C GLU A 280 -7.38 -13.52 23.88
N LEU A 281 -7.99 -13.03 22.78
CA LEU A 281 -9.21 -12.25 22.86
C LEU A 281 -10.40 -13.07 23.40
N ASP A 282 -10.94 -12.66 24.55
CA ASP A 282 -12.13 -13.30 25.15
C ASP A 282 -13.46 -12.77 24.57
N ASP A 283 -13.59 -11.46 24.34
CA ASP A 283 -14.86 -10.86 23.89
C ASP A 283 -15.13 -11.21 22.41
N PRO A 284 -16.20 -11.99 22.10
CA PRO A 284 -16.52 -12.37 20.74
C PRO A 284 -16.76 -11.18 19.79
N ARG A 285 -17.16 -10.02 20.31
CA ARG A 285 -17.42 -8.82 19.53
C ARG A 285 -16.12 -8.14 19.10
N VAL A 286 -15.15 -8.05 20.00
CA VAL A 286 -13.80 -7.54 19.69
C VAL A 286 -13.11 -8.45 18.68
N ARG A 287 -13.27 -9.77 18.84
CA ARG A 287 -12.80 -10.76 17.86
C ARG A 287 -13.44 -10.58 16.48
N LEU A 288 -14.75 -10.31 16.44
CA LEU A 288 -15.45 -10.07 15.19
C LEU A 288 -14.93 -8.79 14.52
N ALA A 289 -14.78 -7.69 15.27
CA ALA A 289 -14.29 -6.42 14.76
C ALA A 289 -12.91 -6.58 14.10
N ASN A 290 -11.96 -7.20 14.81
CA ASN A 290 -10.60 -7.44 14.32
C ASN A 290 -10.55 -8.35 13.09
N ARG A 291 -11.41 -9.38 13.02
CA ARG A 291 -11.54 -10.20 11.81
C ARG A 291 -12.10 -9.41 10.64
N ILE A 292 -13.07 -8.52 10.86
CA ILE A 292 -13.65 -7.70 9.80
C ILE A 292 -12.63 -6.70 9.27
N GLU A 293 -11.84 -6.07 10.14
CA GLU A 293 -10.75 -5.17 9.73
C GLU A 293 -9.69 -5.95 8.93
N LYS A 294 -9.21 -7.09 9.42
CA LYS A 294 -8.21 -7.91 8.73
C LYS A 294 -8.67 -8.39 7.35
N ILE A 295 -9.94 -8.76 7.23
CA ILE A 295 -10.54 -9.12 5.93
C ILE A 295 -10.56 -7.90 4.99
N SER A 296 -10.93 -6.72 5.51
CA SER A 296 -10.95 -5.47 4.74
C SER A 296 -9.56 -5.12 4.20
N ASP A 297 -8.54 -5.16 5.06
CA ASP A 297 -7.15 -4.89 4.69
C ASP A 297 -6.66 -5.91 3.65
N THR A 298 -6.99 -7.19 3.80
CA THR A 298 -6.67 -8.24 2.81
C THR A 298 -7.30 -7.94 1.44
N PHE A 299 -8.54 -7.45 1.40
CA PHE A 299 -9.16 -7.04 0.13
C PHE A 299 -8.53 -5.79 -0.47
N ALA A 300 -8.09 -4.85 0.35
CA ALA A 300 -7.37 -3.67 -0.08
C ALA A 300 -5.99 -4.01 -0.70
N THR A 301 -5.36 -5.10 -0.25
CA THR A 301 -4.03 -5.57 -0.71
C THR A 301 -4.09 -6.56 -1.87
N VAL A 302 -5.12 -7.40 -1.97
CA VAL A 302 -5.22 -8.39 -3.06
C VAL A 302 -6.18 -7.92 -4.14
N PHE A 303 -7.46 -7.79 -3.81
CA PHE A 303 -8.51 -7.57 -4.80
C PHE A 303 -8.47 -6.17 -5.40
N ARG A 304 -8.28 -5.14 -4.57
CA ARG A 304 -8.21 -3.75 -5.03
C ARG A 304 -6.95 -3.49 -5.87
N GLN A 305 -5.83 -4.11 -5.54
CA GLN A 305 -4.60 -3.99 -6.35
C GLN A 305 -4.79 -4.61 -7.74
N ILE A 306 -5.51 -5.73 -7.84
CA ILE A 306 -5.88 -6.30 -9.15
C ILE A 306 -6.87 -5.41 -9.90
N SER A 307 -7.80 -4.73 -9.23
CA SER A 307 -8.62 -3.71 -9.89
C SER A 307 -7.76 -2.56 -10.46
N MET A 308 -6.76 -2.08 -9.71
CA MET A 308 -5.82 -1.05 -10.17
C MET A 308 -4.96 -1.53 -11.35
N ASN A 309 -4.47 -2.76 -11.30
CA ASN A 309 -3.73 -3.36 -12.42
C ASN A 309 -4.60 -3.47 -13.69
N ARG A 310 -5.87 -3.85 -13.56
CA ARG A 310 -6.81 -3.88 -14.70
C ARG A 310 -7.10 -2.50 -15.27
N PHE A 311 -7.17 -1.48 -14.41
CA PHE A 311 -7.25 -0.09 -14.86
C PHE A 311 -5.98 0.33 -15.61
N GLU A 312 -4.79 0.02 -15.09
CA GLU A 312 -3.52 0.27 -15.79
C GLU A 312 -3.46 -0.42 -17.15
N ASP A 313 -3.93 -1.67 -17.23
CA ASP A 313 -4.02 -2.41 -18.49
C ASP A 313 -4.93 -1.73 -19.52
N ALA A 314 -6.15 -1.42 -19.10
CA ALA A 314 -7.14 -0.76 -19.94
C ALA A 314 -6.64 0.61 -20.41
N MET A 315 -6.05 1.39 -19.50
CA MET A 315 -5.53 2.72 -19.77
C MET A 315 -4.30 2.71 -20.66
N HIS A 316 -3.29 1.88 -20.37
CA HIS A 316 -2.09 1.82 -21.20
C HIS A 316 -2.41 1.31 -22.60
N THR A 317 -3.34 0.37 -22.71
CA THR A 317 -3.84 -0.12 -23.99
C THR A 317 -4.56 1.00 -24.75
N ALA A 318 -5.51 1.69 -24.12
CA ALA A 318 -6.20 2.83 -24.73
C ALA A 318 -5.23 3.94 -25.14
N CYS A 319 -4.24 4.29 -24.30
CA CYS A 319 -3.25 5.30 -24.65
C CYS A 319 -2.36 4.88 -25.85
N ARG A 320 -2.07 3.58 -25.99
CA ARG A 320 -1.32 3.04 -27.13
C ARG A 320 -2.10 3.14 -28.45
N THR A 321 -3.42 3.00 -28.42
CA THR A 321 -4.28 2.99 -29.62
C THR A 321 -4.93 4.35 -29.92
N GLU A 322 -5.40 5.05 -28.90
CA GLU A 322 -6.18 6.29 -28.99
C GLU A 322 -5.30 7.56 -28.79
N GLY A 323 -4.17 7.45 -28.08
CA GLY A 323 -3.32 8.60 -27.78
C GLY A 323 -3.60 9.23 -26.42
N GLU A 324 -3.78 10.54 -26.40
CA GLU A 324 -4.15 11.26 -25.17
C GLU A 324 -5.61 10.96 -24.80
N LEU A 325 -5.86 10.63 -23.54
CA LEU A 325 -7.17 10.24 -23.04
C LEU A 325 -7.82 11.40 -22.28
N SER A 326 -9.10 11.66 -22.55
CA SER A 326 -9.86 12.64 -21.79
C SER A 326 -10.10 12.17 -20.35
N LYS A 327 -10.43 13.11 -19.45
CA LYS A 327 -10.86 12.80 -18.07
C LYS A 327 -12.01 11.79 -18.07
N ASP A 328 -12.99 11.98 -18.95
CA ASP A 328 -14.17 11.12 -19.01
C ASP A 328 -13.79 9.73 -19.50
N ARG A 329 -12.88 9.63 -20.48
CA ARG A 329 -12.38 8.33 -20.97
C ARG A 329 -11.61 7.57 -19.89
N LEU A 330 -10.76 8.25 -19.12
CA LEU A 330 -10.10 7.64 -17.96
C LEU A 330 -11.12 7.19 -16.91
N SER A 331 -12.18 7.97 -16.70
CA SER A 331 -13.24 7.63 -15.73
C SER A 331 -14.09 6.43 -16.18
N GLU A 332 -14.29 6.25 -17.48
CA GLU A 332 -14.98 5.07 -18.05
C GLU A 332 -14.16 3.78 -17.93
N LEU A 333 -12.83 3.89 -17.98
CA LEU A 333 -11.93 2.73 -17.88
C LEU A 333 -11.78 2.22 -16.43
N TRP A 334 -12.08 3.08 -15.45
CA TRP A 334 -12.03 2.78 -14.01
C TRP A 334 -13.28 2.05 -13.53
#